data_AF-A0A1G3TGT2-F1
#
_entry.id   AF-A0A1G3TGT2-F1
#
_cell.length_a   1.000
_cell.length_b   1.000
_cell.length_c   1.000
_cell.angle_alpha   90.00
_cell.angle_beta   90.00
_cell.angle_gamma   90.00
#
_symmetry.space_group_name_H-M   'P 1'
#
loop_
_entity.id
_entity.type
_entity.pdbx_description
1 polymer ?
#
loop_
_entity_poly.entity_id
_entity_poly.type
_entity_poly.pdbx_seq_one_letter_code
_entity_poly.pdbx_strand_id
1 'polypeptide(L)'
;MKISIFLLSFSIVYASKYPNFTNYELENIEKGSGYIAKNRIVDYAKTLELLKTLPKQEQLLRVNFYLNQLPTKLDIVNYNQSDYWSTPKEFLTCGYGDCEDYAIIKYFTLLKLGFSKEKLFITTSYEKYTGRQHMVLSYFELENKPPLILDSLSYKILDLEKRVDLKLQIFINQTGAYKIDENNALVKVGDVPEKFKELMKKVEAES
;
A
#
# COMPACT_ATOMS: atom_id res chain seq x y z
N MET A 1 -24.24 -34.29 39.82
CA MET A 1 -24.22 -34.03 38.36
C MET A 1 -23.19 -32.95 38.07
N LYS A 2 -22.14 -33.23 37.28
CA LYS A 2 -21.15 -32.23 36.87
C LYS A 2 -21.64 -31.55 35.59
N ILE A 3 -21.83 -30.24 35.63
CA ILE A 3 -22.19 -29.42 34.46
C ILE A 3 -20.88 -29.02 33.78
N SER A 4 -20.59 -29.61 32.62
CA SER A 4 -19.50 -29.15 31.77
C SER A 4 -19.96 -27.93 30.97
N ILE A 5 -19.37 -26.77 31.24
CA ILE A 5 -19.59 -25.55 30.47
C ILE A 5 -18.65 -25.58 29.26
N PHE A 6 -19.23 -25.67 28.06
CA PHE A 6 -18.51 -25.57 26.79
C PHE A 6 -18.33 -24.08 26.48
N LEU A 7 -17.09 -23.57 26.60
CA LEU A 7 -16.73 -22.21 26.18
C LEU A 7 -16.67 -22.18 24.65
N LEU A 8 -17.75 -21.71 24.02
CA LEU A 8 -17.72 -21.33 22.60
C LEU A 8 -16.87 -20.08 22.45
N SER A 9 -15.65 -20.24 21.93
CA SER A 9 -14.83 -19.13 21.46
C SER A 9 -15.49 -18.53 20.21
N PHE A 10 -16.22 -17.43 20.38
CA PHE A 10 -16.66 -16.61 19.26
C PHE A 10 -15.43 -15.95 18.64
N SER A 11 -15.03 -16.46 17.48
CA SER A 11 -14.08 -15.76 16.62
C SER A 11 -14.83 -14.59 16.00
N ILE A 12 -14.58 -13.37 16.47
CA ILE A 12 -15.09 -12.17 15.82
C ILE A 12 -14.44 -12.12 14.44
N VAL A 13 -15.22 -12.43 13.39
CA VAL A 13 -14.80 -12.21 12.01
C VAL A 13 -14.77 -10.71 11.80
N TYR A 14 -13.62 -10.10 12.02
CA TYR A 14 -13.39 -8.72 11.59
C TYR A 14 -13.50 -8.71 10.07
N ALA A 15 -14.60 -8.17 9.55
CA ALA A 15 -14.69 -7.82 8.14
C ALA A 15 -13.46 -6.96 7.82
N SER A 16 -12.69 -7.36 6.80
CA SER A 16 -11.52 -6.59 6.40
C SER A 16 -12.00 -5.20 5.98
N LYS A 17 -11.60 -4.15 6.70
CA LYS A 17 -11.87 -2.73 6.35
C LYS A 17 -11.15 -2.27 5.07
N TYR A 18 -10.76 -3.20 4.22
CA TYR A 18 -9.93 -2.98 3.05
C TYR A 18 -10.65 -3.57 1.84
N PRO A 19 -10.62 -2.86 0.70
CA PRO A 19 -11.63 -2.99 -0.34
C PRO A 19 -11.64 -4.39 -0.96
N ASN A 20 -12.76 -5.10 -0.85
CA ASN A 20 -13.01 -6.35 -1.57
C ASN A 20 -13.88 -6.07 -2.79
N PHE A 21 -13.83 -6.95 -3.80
CA PHE A 21 -14.67 -6.83 -4.98
C PHE A 21 -15.79 -7.87 -4.91
N THR A 22 -17.03 -7.39 -4.93
CA THR A 22 -18.22 -8.23 -5.05
C THR A 22 -18.38 -8.72 -6.50
N ASN A 23 -19.14 -9.80 -6.70
CA ASN A 23 -19.45 -10.28 -8.06
C ASN A 23 -20.15 -9.21 -8.90
N TYR A 24 -21.05 -8.43 -8.29
CA TYR A 24 -21.73 -7.32 -8.94
C TYR A 24 -20.74 -6.24 -9.43
N GLU A 25 -19.75 -5.89 -8.62
CA GLU A 25 -18.70 -4.96 -9.03
C GLU A 25 -17.84 -5.51 -10.16
N LEU A 26 -17.46 -6.81 -10.11
CA LEU A 26 -16.71 -7.44 -11.19
C LEU A 26 -17.46 -7.43 -12.51
N GLU A 27 -18.78 -7.69 -12.49
CA GLU A 27 -19.63 -7.60 -13.68
C GLU A 27 -19.72 -6.17 -14.23
N ASN A 28 -19.83 -5.18 -13.35
CA ASN A 28 -19.85 -3.77 -13.78
C ASN A 28 -18.52 -3.31 -14.34
N ILE A 29 -17.40 -3.73 -13.73
CA ILE A 29 -16.05 -3.46 -14.22
C ILE A 29 -15.83 -4.12 -15.57
N GLU A 30 -16.31 -5.35 -15.78
CA GLU A 30 -16.24 -5.99 -17.09
C GLU A 30 -17.03 -5.23 -18.15
N LYS A 31 -18.25 -4.80 -17.84
CA LYS A 31 -19.09 -4.01 -18.75
C LYS A 31 -18.50 -2.63 -19.07
N GLY A 32 -17.89 -1.97 -18.09
CA GLY A 32 -17.39 -0.60 -18.23
C GLY A 32 -15.93 -0.48 -18.66
N SER A 33 -15.04 -1.30 -18.08
CA SER A 33 -13.57 -1.26 -18.28
C SER A 33 -13.02 -2.50 -18.99
N GLY A 34 -13.88 -3.46 -19.35
CA GLY A 34 -13.52 -4.64 -20.14
C GLY A 34 -13.00 -5.83 -19.32
N TYR A 35 -12.89 -6.97 -19.99
CA TYR A 35 -12.48 -8.25 -19.37
C TYR A 35 -11.06 -8.22 -18.80
N ILE A 36 -10.16 -7.37 -19.34
CA ILE A 36 -8.79 -7.23 -18.84
C ILE A 36 -8.79 -6.68 -17.41
N ALA A 37 -9.60 -5.66 -17.13
CA ALA A 37 -9.72 -5.07 -15.79
C ALA A 37 -10.28 -6.09 -14.79
N LYS A 38 -11.37 -6.79 -15.15
CA LYS A 38 -11.92 -7.88 -14.34
C LYS A 38 -10.87 -8.97 -14.06
N ASN A 39 -10.17 -9.44 -15.09
CA ASN A 39 -9.19 -10.52 -14.95
C ASN A 39 -8.02 -10.11 -14.04
N ARG A 40 -7.56 -8.86 -14.13
CA ARG A 40 -6.53 -8.31 -13.22
C ARG A 40 -6.98 -8.34 -11.76
N ILE A 41 -8.23 -7.95 -11.50
CA ILE A 41 -8.78 -7.96 -10.13
C ILE A 41 -8.91 -9.40 -9.60
N VAL A 42 -9.38 -10.32 -10.43
CA VAL A 42 -9.48 -11.75 -10.08
C VAL A 42 -8.08 -12.34 -9.80
N ASP A 43 -7.09 -11.99 -10.63
CA ASP A 43 -5.70 -12.41 -10.44
C ASP A 43 -5.09 -11.83 -9.15
N TYR A 44 -5.33 -10.53 -8.87
CA TYR A 44 -4.92 -9.90 -7.62
C TYR A 44 -5.51 -10.61 -6.40
N ALA A 45 -6.80 -10.93 -6.42
CA ALA A 45 -7.45 -11.65 -5.34
C ALA A 45 -6.84 -13.04 -5.10
N LYS A 46 -6.58 -13.79 -6.18
CA LYS A 46 -5.90 -15.10 -6.11
C LYS A 46 -4.48 -14.97 -5.56
N THR A 47 -3.73 -13.99 -6.03
CA THR A 47 -2.37 -13.70 -5.56
C THR A 47 -2.37 -13.40 -4.08
N LEU A 48 -3.31 -12.58 -3.59
CA LEU A 48 -3.43 -12.25 -2.17
C LEU A 48 -3.65 -13.51 -1.31
N GLU A 49 -4.52 -14.44 -1.74
CA GLU A 49 -4.72 -15.70 -1.02
C GLU A 49 -3.46 -16.57 -0.96
N LEU A 50 -2.70 -16.66 -2.06
CA LEU A 50 -1.43 -17.38 -2.09
C LEU A 50 -0.41 -16.76 -1.11
N LEU A 51 -0.31 -15.44 -1.09
CA LEU A 51 0.64 -14.71 -0.26
C LEU A 51 0.39 -14.89 1.25
N LYS A 52 -0.87 -15.04 1.69
CA LYS A 52 -1.22 -15.19 3.12
C LYS A 52 -0.47 -16.34 3.81
N THR A 53 -0.12 -17.38 3.06
CA THR A 53 0.56 -18.59 3.57
C THR A 53 2.09 -18.43 3.70
N LEU A 54 2.66 -17.36 3.13
CA LEU A 54 4.10 -17.16 3.06
C LEU A 54 4.64 -16.41 4.28
N PRO A 55 5.94 -16.57 4.61
CA PRO A 55 6.62 -15.74 5.60
C PRO A 55 6.54 -14.25 5.28
N LYS A 56 6.54 -13.38 6.30
CA LYS A 56 6.38 -11.93 6.13
C LYS A 56 7.39 -11.29 5.17
N GLN A 57 8.64 -11.72 5.22
CA GLN A 57 9.67 -11.21 4.30
C GLN A 57 9.35 -11.57 2.83
N GLU A 58 8.89 -12.79 2.59
CA GLU A 58 8.49 -13.24 1.24
C GLU A 58 7.23 -12.50 0.77
N GLN A 59 6.28 -12.22 1.66
CA GLN A 59 5.12 -11.40 1.37
C GLN A 59 5.54 -10.00 0.87
N LEU A 60 6.47 -9.32 1.55
CA LEU A 60 6.98 -8.01 1.10
C LEU A 60 7.56 -8.09 -0.31
N LEU A 61 8.48 -9.03 -0.54
CA LEU A 61 9.18 -9.20 -1.81
C LEU A 61 8.19 -9.45 -2.95
N ARG A 62 7.24 -10.36 -2.75
CA ARG A 62 6.26 -10.72 -3.78
C ARG A 62 5.21 -9.64 -4.02
N VAL A 63 4.77 -8.93 -2.99
CA VAL A 63 3.87 -7.76 -3.17
C VAL A 63 4.55 -6.70 -4.01
N ASN A 64 5.80 -6.34 -3.69
CA ASN A 64 6.55 -5.35 -4.45
C ASN A 64 6.75 -5.80 -5.89
N PHE A 65 7.19 -7.05 -6.08
CA PHE A 65 7.42 -7.62 -7.40
C PHE A 65 6.14 -7.62 -8.24
N TYR A 66 5.06 -8.21 -7.72
CA TYR A 66 3.78 -8.38 -8.41
C TYR A 66 3.19 -7.03 -8.86
N LEU A 67 3.09 -6.07 -7.94
CA LEU A 67 2.48 -4.78 -8.25
C LEU A 67 3.33 -3.95 -9.21
N ASN A 68 4.66 -4.11 -9.18
CA ASN A 68 5.57 -3.46 -10.14
C ASN A 68 5.48 -4.02 -11.56
N GLN A 69 4.80 -5.16 -11.79
CA GLN A 69 4.58 -5.69 -13.14
C GLN A 69 3.51 -4.91 -13.91
N LEU A 70 2.67 -4.14 -13.22
CA LEU A 70 1.69 -3.29 -13.87
C LEU A 70 2.40 -2.12 -14.58
N PRO A 71 1.85 -1.61 -15.69
CA PRO A 71 2.39 -0.42 -16.34
C PRO A 71 2.39 0.78 -15.40
N THR A 72 3.52 1.47 -15.29
CA THR A 72 3.56 2.80 -14.69
C THR A 72 3.14 3.82 -15.73
N LYS A 73 2.18 4.70 -15.38
CA LYS A 73 1.91 5.88 -16.19
C LYS A 73 2.98 6.90 -15.84
N LEU A 74 4.00 6.97 -16.69
CA LEU A 74 4.89 8.13 -16.69
C LEU A 74 4.05 9.30 -17.18
N ASP A 75 3.59 10.16 -16.28
CA ASP A 75 3.01 11.45 -16.64
C ASP A 75 4.12 12.32 -17.26
N ILE A 76 4.41 12.06 -18.54
CA ILE A 76 5.44 12.77 -19.32
C ILE A 76 5.10 14.27 -19.46
N VAL A 77 3.90 14.71 -19.07
CA VAL A 77 3.44 16.07 -19.37
C VAL A 77 3.11 16.93 -18.15
N ASN A 78 2.78 16.39 -16.96
CA ASN A 78 2.49 17.24 -15.79
C ASN A 78 2.68 16.49 -14.45
N TYR A 79 3.92 16.36 -13.98
CA TYR A 79 4.27 15.85 -12.63
C TYR A 79 3.74 16.71 -11.46
N ASN A 80 2.88 17.70 -11.73
CA ASN A 80 2.28 18.62 -10.77
C ASN A 80 0.73 18.62 -10.79
N GLN A 81 0.05 17.78 -11.60
CA GLN A 81 -1.41 17.89 -11.77
C GLN A 81 -2.25 16.62 -11.61
N SER A 82 -1.68 15.43 -11.49
CA SER A 82 -2.46 14.34 -10.88
C SER A 82 -2.33 14.44 -9.36
N ASP A 83 -2.94 15.45 -8.75
CA ASP A 83 -3.06 15.52 -7.28
C ASP A 83 -4.04 14.46 -6.74
N TYR A 84 -4.34 13.43 -7.54
CA TYR A 84 -5.35 12.44 -7.29
C TYR A 84 -4.72 11.15 -6.77
N TRP A 85 -5.10 10.76 -5.56
CA TRP A 85 -4.69 9.49 -4.98
C TRP A 85 -5.71 8.41 -5.33
N SER A 86 -5.31 7.47 -6.19
CA SER A 86 -6.15 6.34 -6.57
C SER A 86 -6.34 5.38 -5.41
N THR A 87 -7.58 4.94 -5.20
CA THR A 87 -7.86 3.82 -4.29
C THR A 87 -7.31 2.51 -4.88
N PRO A 88 -7.17 1.45 -4.07
CA PRO A 88 -6.87 0.12 -4.61
C PRO A 88 -7.85 -0.34 -5.68
N LYS A 89 -9.16 -0.01 -5.57
CA LYS A 89 -10.14 -0.39 -6.59
C LYS A 89 -9.92 0.38 -7.89
N GLU A 90 -9.71 1.68 -7.80
CA GLU A 90 -9.42 2.54 -8.96
C GLU A 90 -8.14 2.07 -9.67
N PHE A 91 -7.05 1.87 -8.93
CA PHE A 91 -5.77 1.41 -9.48
C PHE A 91 -5.88 0.06 -10.19
N LEU A 92 -6.54 -0.93 -9.57
CA LEU A 92 -6.74 -2.26 -10.16
C LEU A 92 -7.72 -2.25 -11.34
N THR A 93 -8.68 -1.33 -11.35
CA THR A 93 -9.62 -1.16 -12.48
C THR A 93 -8.90 -0.54 -13.68
N CYS A 94 -8.20 0.58 -13.47
CA CYS A 94 -7.43 1.27 -14.51
C CYS A 94 -6.25 0.42 -15.01
N GLY A 95 -5.50 -0.20 -14.11
CA GLY A 95 -4.36 -1.05 -14.44
C GLY A 95 -3.03 -0.35 -14.61
N TYR A 96 -2.95 0.91 -14.22
CA TYR A 96 -1.74 1.71 -14.17
C TYR A 96 -1.93 2.80 -13.12
N GLY A 97 -0.82 3.44 -12.75
CA GLY A 97 -0.78 4.61 -11.88
C GLY A 97 0.60 5.25 -11.89
N ASP A 98 0.78 6.31 -11.14
CA ASP A 98 2.06 6.99 -10.90
C ASP A 98 2.69 6.55 -9.56
N CYS A 99 3.66 7.28 -9.02
CA CYS A 99 4.44 6.80 -7.89
C CYS A 99 3.63 6.62 -6.60
N GLU A 100 2.72 7.53 -6.31
CA GLU A 100 1.85 7.51 -5.14
C GLU A 100 0.85 6.36 -5.21
N ASP A 101 0.27 6.12 -6.39
CA ASP A 101 -0.71 5.06 -6.59
C ASP A 101 -0.11 3.69 -6.28
N TYR A 102 1.15 3.48 -6.69
CA TYR A 102 1.90 2.26 -6.37
C TYR A 102 2.21 2.15 -4.87
N ALA A 103 2.57 3.24 -4.21
CA ALA A 103 2.76 3.24 -2.75
C ALA A 103 1.45 2.91 -2.01
N ILE A 104 0.32 3.45 -2.47
CA ILE A 104 -1.02 3.26 -1.91
C ILE A 104 -1.50 1.80 -2.07
N ILE A 105 -1.46 1.24 -3.29
CA ILE A 105 -1.90 -0.15 -3.50
C ILE A 105 -1.03 -1.14 -2.69
N LYS A 106 0.29 -0.91 -2.60
CA LYS A 106 1.19 -1.72 -1.75
C LYS A 106 0.82 -1.58 -0.27
N TYR A 107 0.55 -0.36 0.20
CA TYR A 107 0.14 -0.09 1.59
C TYR A 107 -1.10 -0.90 1.97
N PHE A 108 -2.16 -0.82 1.17
CA PHE A 108 -3.40 -1.56 1.43
C PHE A 108 -3.25 -3.07 1.24
N THR A 109 -2.43 -3.52 0.28
CA THR A 109 -2.14 -4.96 0.09
C THR A 109 -1.45 -5.55 1.32
N LEU A 110 -0.44 -4.87 1.87
CA LEU A 110 0.25 -5.33 3.08
C LEU A 110 -0.65 -5.29 4.31
N LEU A 111 -1.53 -4.29 4.42
CA LEU A 111 -2.55 -4.28 5.49
C LEU A 111 -3.49 -5.48 5.39
N LYS A 112 -3.94 -5.85 4.19
CA LYS A 112 -4.73 -7.08 3.97
C LYS A 112 -3.98 -8.36 4.32
N LEU A 113 -2.66 -8.37 4.16
CA LEU A 113 -1.79 -9.48 4.58
C LEU A 113 -1.51 -9.47 6.09
N GLY A 114 -2.04 -8.51 6.86
CA GLY A 114 -1.92 -8.45 8.31
C GLY A 114 -0.63 -7.78 8.81
N PHE A 115 -0.01 -6.91 8.00
CA PHE A 115 1.04 -6.02 8.50
C PHE A 115 0.43 -4.94 9.39
N SER A 116 1.14 -4.54 10.45
CA SER A 116 0.68 -3.45 11.30
C SER A 116 0.69 -2.13 10.55
N LYS A 117 -0.42 -1.40 10.61
CA LYS A 117 -0.54 -0.03 10.06
C LYS A 117 0.45 0.95 10.66
N GLU A 118 0.92 0.71 11.88
CA GLU A 118 1.89 1.57 12.57
C GLU A 118 3.29 1.42 11.98
N LYS A 119 3.55 0.35 11.22
CA LYS A 119 4.84 0.05 10.59
C LYS A 119 4.89 0.44 9.11
N LEU A 120 3.78 0.87 8.52
CA LEU A 120 3.67 1.16 7.09
C LEU A 120 3.44 2.66 6.87
N PHE A 121 4.27 3.28 6.04
CA PHE A 121 4.23 4.72 5.79
C PHE A 121 4.31 5.02 4.30
N ILE A 122 3.30 5.71 3.77
CA ILE A 122 3.41 6.38 2.48
C ILE A 122 4.41 7.52 2.68
N THR A 123 5.49 7.53 1.90
CA THR A 123 6.63 8.40 2.16
C THR A 123 6.92 9.29 0.97
N THR A 124 6.85 10.61 1.18
CA THR A 124 7.32 11.58 0.18
C THR A 124 8.83 11.54 0.09
N SER A 125 9.36 11.66 -1.11
CA SER A 125 10.79 11.57 -1.37
C SER A 125 11.20 12.41 -2.57
N TYR A 126 12.50 12.65 -2.67
CA TYR A 126 13.12 13.25 -3.83
C TYR A 126 14.10 12.26 -4.43
N GLU A 127 13.92 11.92 -5.70
CA GLU A 127 14.85 11.08 -6.46
C GLU A 127 15.99 11.98 -6.98
N LYS A 128 17.21 11.69 -6.55
CA LYS A 128 18.35 12.62 -6.67
C LYS A 128 18.91 12.73 -8.08
N TYR A 129 18.79 11.70 -8.91
CA TYR A 129 19.39 11.70 -10.25
C TYR A 129 18.56 12.49 -11.27
N THR A 130 17.23 12.35 -11.22
CA THR A 130 16.28 13.10 -12.05
C THR A 130 15.87 14.43 -11.41
N GLY A 131 16.08 14.57 -10.11
CA GLY A 131 15.70 15.76 -9.36
C GLY A 131 14.18 15.93 -9.22
N ARG A 132 13.43 14.82 -9.23
CA ARG A 132 11.97 14.82 -9.22
C ARG A 132 11.43 14.40 -7.85
N GLN A 133 10.24 14.90 -7.53
CA GLN A 133 9.45 14.35 -6.43
C GLN A 133 9.05 12.92 -6.78
N HIS A 134 9.03 12.07 -5.76
CA HIS A 134 8.71 10.66 -5.87
C HIS A 134 8.03 10.18 -4.59
N MET A 135 7.25 9.11 -4.67
CA MET A 135 6.58 8.53 -3.52
C MET A 135 6.84 7.02 -3.45
N VAL A 136 7.14 6.56 -2.24
CA VAL A 136 7.45 5.16 -1.95
C VAL A 136 6.66 4.69 -0.73
N LEU A 137 6.62 3.37 -0.53
CA LEU A 137 6.15 2.80 0.72
C LEU A 137 7.35 2.40 1.59
N SER A 138 7.39 2.93 2.81
CA SER A 138 8.38 2.57 3.82
C SER A 138 7.78 1.58 4.82
N TYR A 139 8.52 0.52 5.12
CA TYR A 139 8.17 -0.47 6.14
C TYR A 139 9.23 -0.52 7.25
N PHE A 140 8.81 -0.20 8.48
CA PHE A 140 9.66 -0.30 9.67
C PHE A 140 9.48 -1.67 10.32
N GLU A 141 10.37 -2.61 10.00
CA GLU A 141 10.35 -3.93 10.63
C GLU A 141 10.64 -3.82 12.14
N LEU A 142 11.64 -3.01 12.48
CA LEU A 142 12.10 -2.73 13.84
C LEU A 142 12.15 -1.21 14.08
N GLU A 143 11.91 -0.80 15.32
CA GLU A 143 12.07 0.59 15.74
C GLU A 143 13.54 1.01 15.69
N ASN A 144 13.80 2.28 15.35
CA ASN A 144 15.14 2.87 15.28
C ASN A 144 16.12 2.09 14.37
N LYS A 145 15.57 1.44 13.34
CA LYS A 145 16.31 0.81 12.25
C LYS A 145 15.90 1.42 10.93
N PRO A 146 16.81 1.45 9.93
CA PRO A 146 16.46 1.92 8.59
C PRO A 146 15.22 1.17 8.06
N PRO A 147 14.22 1.87 7.51
CA PRO A 147 13.06 1.21 6.93
C PRO A 147 13.43 0.49 5.63
N LEU A 148 12.69 -0.57 5.33
CA LEU A 148 12.68 -1.22 4.03
C LEU A 148 11.85 -0.38 3.06
N ILE A 149 12.38 -0.13 1.86
CA ILE A 149 11.75 0.72 0.84
C ILE A 149 11.16 -0.14 -0.27
N LEU A 150 9.85 -0.03 -0.46
CA LEU A 150 9.10 -0.61 -1.56
C LEU A 150 8.79 0.50 -2.57
N ASP A 151 9.34 0.36 -3.78
CA ASP A 151 9.41 1.43 -4.78
C ASP A 151 8.85 0.94 -6.12
N SER A 152 8.15 1.80 -6.86
CA SER A 152 7.72 1.50 -8.23
C SER A 152 8.88 1.51 -9.24
N LEU A 153 9.96 2.24 -8.95
CA LEU A 153 11.17 2.32 -9.79
C LEU A 153 12.13 1.14 -9.58
N SER A 154 11.91 0.31 -8.56
CA SER A 154 12.79 -0.82 -8.22
C SER A 154 12.01 -2.07 -7.78
N TYR A 155 12.28 -3.18 -8.45
CA TYR A 155 11.79 -4.50 -8.02
C TYR A 155 12.46 -5.00 -6.74
N LYS A 156 13.66 -4.51 -6.41
CA LYS A 156 14.37 -4.85 -5.17
C LYS A 156 13.84 -4.00 -4.02
N ILE A 157 13.60 -4.66 -2.89
CA ILE A 157 13.39 -4.00 -1.60
C ILE A 157 14.75 -3.84 -0.94
N LEU A 158 15.09 -2.61 -0.58
CA LEU A 158 16.36 -2.26 0.06
C LEU A 158 16.10 -1.41 1.28
N ASP A 159 16.98 -1.53 2.29
CA ASP A 159 17.01 -0.60 3.41
C ASP A 159 17.30 0.83 2.92
N LEU A 160 16.78 1.83 3.62
CA LEU A 160 16.99 3.25 3.29
C LEU A 160 18.47 3.61 3.09
N GLU A 161 19.37 3.06 3.92
CA GLU A 161 20.82 3.33 3.82
C GLU A 161 21.40 2.93 2.44
N LYS A 162 20.82 1.91 1.79
CA LYS A 162 21.23 1.44 0.46
C LYS A 162 20.53 2.22 -0.67
N ARG A 163 19.47 2.96 -0.37
CA ARG A 163 18.74 3.84 -1.31
C ARG A 163 19.34 5.24 -1.34
N VAL A 164 20.65 5.30 -1.62
CA VAL A 164 21.40 6.57 -1.73
C VAL A 164 20.87 7.49 -2.83
N ASP A 165 20.11 6.94 -3.76
CA ASP A 165 19.39 7.63 -4.83
C ASP A 165 18.16 8.41 -4.33
N LEU A 166 17.60 8.05 -3.17
CA LEU A 166 16.45 8.73 -2.59
C LEU A 166 16.85 9.66 -1.45
N LYS A 167 16.08 10.73 -1.29
CA LYS A 167 16.02 11.54 -0.07
C LYS A 167 14.59 11.53 0.44
N LEU A 168 14.31 10.71 1.45
CA LEU A 168 12.99 10.66 2.09
C LEU A 168 12.73 11.96 2.88
N GLN A 169 11.48 12.41 2.92
CA GLN A 169 11.09 13.68 3.51
C GLN A 169 10.06 13.52 4.62
N ILE A 170 8.84 13.09 4.29
CA ILE A 170 7.74 12.96 5.25
C ILE A 170 7.16 11.55 5.15
N PHE A 171 7.04 10.89 6.30
CA PHE A 171 6.44 9.57 6.47
C PHE A 171 5.01 9.74 6.96
N ILE A 172 4.04 9.24 6.22
CA ILE A 172 2.61 9.45 6.48
C ILE A 172 1.94 8.09 6.69
N ASN A 173 1.19 7.97 7.79
CA ASN A 173 0.32 6.83 8.03
C ASN A 173 -0.99 7.28 8.71
N GLN A 174 -1.79 6.33 9.19
CA GLN A 174 -3.06 6.62 9.87
C GLN A 174 -2.92 7.35 11.22
N THR A 175 -1.71 7.48 11.78
CA THR A 175 -1.48 8.09 13.10
C THR A 175 -0.86 9.49 13.01
N GLY A 176 -0.26 9.87 11.88
CA GLY A 176 0.24 11.21 11.67
C GLY A 176 1.23 11.36 10.52
N ALA A 177 1.91 12.50 10.52
CA ALA A 177 3.05 12.79 9.66
C ALA A 177 4.33 12.86 10.51
N TYR A 178 5.41 12.26 10.02
CA TYR A 178 6.66 12.06 10.74
C TYR A 178 7.86 12.42 9.88
N LYS A 179 8.97 12.79 10.53
CA LYS A 179 10.31 12.82 9.95
C LYS A 179 11.17 11.75 10.62
N ILE A 180 12.13 11.22 9.87
CA ILE A 180 13.14 10.32 10.42
C ILE A 180 14.35 11.13 10.88
N ASP A 181 14.86 10.84 12.07
CA ASP A 181 16.10 11.46 12.58
C ASP A 181 17.35 10.65 12.19
N GLU A 182 18.52 11.10 12.63
CA GLU A 182 19.81 10.45 12.39
C GLU A 182 19.95 9.04 13.00
N ASN A 183 19.11 8.69 13.98
CA ASN A 183 19.09 7.38 14.62
C ASN A 183 17.99 6.47 14.04
N ASN A 184 17.42 6.85 12.90
CA ASN A 184 16.27 6.19 12.29
C ASN A 184 14.98 6.20 13.13
N ALA A 185 14.87 7.10 14.12
CA ALA A 185 13.67 7.24 14.92
C ALA A 185 12.65 8.14 14.21
N LEU A 186 11.36 7.78 14.32
CA LEU A 186 10.27 8.57 13.77
C LEU A 186 9.83 9.66 14.76
N VAL A 187 10.01 10.92 14.38
CA VAL A 187 9.58 12.09 15.15
C VAL A 187 8.30 12.63 14.52
N LYS A 188 7.20 12.68 15.28
CA LYS A 188 5.93 13.23 14.81
C LYS A 188 6.09 14.73 14.56
N VAL A 189 5.76 15.17 13.34
CA VAL A 189 5.85 16.58 12.92
C VAL A 189 4.49 17.20 12.59
N GLY A 190 3.43 16.39 12.55
CA GLY A 190 2.07 16.86 12.31
C GLY A 190 1.05 15.74 12.40
N ASP A 191 -0.21 16.13 12.30
CA ASP A 191 -1.33 15.19 12.20
C ASP A 191 -1.43 14.56 10.80
N VAL A 192 -2.37 13.63 10.66
CA VAL A 192 -2.62 12.96 9.38
C VAL A 192 -2.97 14.04 8.33
N PRO A 193 -2.25 14.11 7.20
CA PRO A 193 -2.55 15.07 6.13
C PRO A 193 -3.96 14.88 5.55
N GLU A 194 -4.62 15.97 5.14
CA GLU A 194 -6.01 15.88 4.67
C GLU A 194 -6.16 14.97 3.45
N LYS A 195 -5.21 15.03 2.50
CA LYS A 195 -5.17 14.15 1.33
C LYS A 195 -5.17 12.66 1.70
N PHE A 196 -4.45 12.29 2.77
CA PHE A 196 -4.46 10.91 3.27
C PHE A 196 -5.82 10.58 3.93
N LYS A 197 -6.44 11.53 4.65
CA LYS A 197 -7.79 11.32 5.21
C LYS A 197 -8.84 11.15 4.11
N GLU A 198 -8.76 11.93 3.04
CA GLU A 198 -9.63 11.82 1.87
C GLU A 198 -9.49 10.47 1.19
N LEU A 199 -8.25 10.00 0.97
CA LEU A 199 -7.99 8.65 0.48
C LEU A 199 -8.63 7.59 1.40
N MET A 200 -8.44 7.70 2.71
CA MET A 200 -9.04 6.76 3.67
C MET A 200 -10.57 6.76 3.60
N LYS A 201 -11.21 7.94 3.48
CA LYS A 201 -12.67 8.06 3.30
C LYS A 201 -13.15 7.41 2.01
N LYS A 202 -12.43 7.63 0.89
CA LYS A 202 -12.76 6.98 -0.40
C LYS A 202 -12.68 5.45 -0.28
N VAL A 203 -11.61 4.94 0.31
CA VAL A 203 -11.41 3.49 0.49
C VAL A 203 -12.46 2.88 1.42
N GLU A 204 -12.86 3.60 2.47
CA GLU A 204 -13.94 3.17 3.36
C GLU A 204 -15.29 3.14 2.65
N ALA A 205 -15.60 4.13 1.81
CA ALA A 205 -16.83 4.15 1.01
C ALA A 205 -16.90 3.02 -0.04
N GLU A 206 -15.75 2.48 -0.43
CA GLU A 206 -15.63 1.34 -1.35
C GLU A 206 -15.67 -0.03 -0.66
N SER A 207 -15.55 -0.11 0.67
CA SER A 207 -15.32 -1.37 1.39
C SER A 207 -16.59 -2.12 1.79
#